data_AF-A0A6I0ECZ9-F1
#
_entry.id   AF-A0A6I0ECZ9-F1
#
_cell.length_a   1.000
_cell.length_b   1.000
_cell.length_c   1.000
_cell.angle_alpha   90.00
_cell.angle_beta   90.00
_cell.angle_gamma   90.00
#
_symmetry.space_group_name_H-M   'P 1'
#
loop_
_entity.id
_entity.type
_entity.pdbx_description
1 polymer ?
#
loop_
_entity_poly.entity_id
_entity_poly.type
_entity_poly.pdbx_seq_one_letter_code
_entity_poly.pdbx_strand_id
1 'polypeptide(L)'
;MLYQHLIVGGFWWMLPIYILWVLVLVLTIAMAIKYFKSNSNNKKLRELILFLGSLAFFWGIFGQIIGLLGAMSAIEAVGEISPRLLAGGFKVSMYTTTYGFALFIVSFIVWFIARRLGR
;
A
#
# COMPACT_ATOMS: atom_id res chain seq x y z
N MET A 1 -15.13 -8.35 -3.52
CA MET A 1 -14.13 -8.41 -2.43
C MET A 1 -13.32 -7.12 -2.30
N LEU A 2 -12.64 -6.62 -3.34
CA LEU A 2 -11.85 -5.35 -3.25
C LEU A 2 -12.68 -4.12 -2.86
N TYR A 3 -13.86 -3.96 -3.46
CA TYR A 3 -14.78 -2.85 -3.13
C TYR A 3 -15.23 -2.86 -1.66
N GLN A 4 -15.43 -4.06 -1.09
CA GLN A 4 -15.82 -4.19 0.31
C GLN A 4 -14.67 -3.76 1.23
N HIS A 5 -13.44 -4.16 0.93
CA HIS A 5 -12.30 -3.69 1.72
C HIS A 5 -12.10 -2.19 1.61
N LEU A 6 -12.31 -1.58 0.43
CA LEU A 6 -12.21 -0.12 0.24
C LEU A 6 -13.17 0.68 1.13
N ILE A 7 -14.40 0.20 1.31
CA ILE A 7 -15.36 0.83 2.22
C ILE A 7 -14.97 0.56 3.67
N VAL A 8 -14.64 -0.70 3.99
CA VAL A 8 -14.40 -1.15 5.36
C VAL A 8 -13.13 -0.52 5.95
N GLY A 9 -12.01 -0.54 5.23
CA GLY A 9 -10.73 0.03 5.68
C GLY A 9 -10.64 1.56 5.62
N GLY A 10 -11.76 2.24 5.34
CA GLY A 10 -11.82 3.69 5.25
C GLY A 10 -11.53 4.18 3.84
N PHE A 11 -12.57 4.74 3.22
CA PHE A 11 -12.53 5.30 1.86
C PHE A 11 -11.35 6.26 1.66
N TRP A 12 -11.17 7.20 2.59
CA TRP A 12 -10.14 8.24 2.51
C TRP A 12 -8.71 7.71 2.62
N TRP A 13 -8.49 6.62 3.34
CA TRP A 13 -7.15 6.06 3.53
C TRP A 13 -6.76 5.07 2.43
N MET A 14 -7.73 4.30 1.96
CA MET A 14 -7.49 3.27 0.96
C MET A 14 -7.44 3.81 -0.47
N LEU A 15 -8.21 4.84 -0.80
CA LEU A 15 -8.26 5.38 -2.16
C LEU A 15 -6.87 5.84 -2.69
N PRO A 16 -6.05 6.58 -1.91
CA PRO A 16 -4.69 6.90 -2.33
C PRO A 16 -3.81 5.67 -2.60
N ILE A 17 -3.93 4.61 -1.79
CA ILE A 17 -3.17 3.36 -1.97
C ILE A 17 -3.57 2.68 -3.29
N TYR A 18 -4.86 2.64 -3.62
CA TYR A 18 -5.33 2.09 -4.88
C TYR A 18 -4.87 2.89 -6.11
N ILE A 19 -4.80 4.22 -6.01
CA ILE A 19 -4.24 5.06 -7.07
C ILE A 19 -2.75 4.73 -7.27
N LEU A 20 -2.00 4.58 -6.18
CA LEU A 20 -0.59 4.18 -6.24
C LEU A 20 -0.40 2.79 -6.84
N TRP A 21 -1.30 1.84 -6.57
CA TRP A 21 -1.31 0.53 -7.23
C TRP A 21 -1.41 0.64 -8.74
N VAL A 22 -2.39 1.39 -9.25
CA VAL A 22 -2.57 1.58 -10.71
C VAL A 22 -1.34 2.26 -11.30
N LEU A 23 -0.82 3.30 -10.65
CA LEU A 23 0.36 4.04 -11.09
C LEU A 23 1.59 3.12 -11.20
N VAL A 24 1.88 2.32 -10.18
CA VAL A 24 3.01 1.38 -10.15
C VAL A 24 2.87 0.31 -11.24
N LEU A 25 1.66 -0.21 -11.46
CA LEU A 25 1.40 -1.19 -12.52
C LEU A 25 1.68 -0.60 -13.91
N VAL A 26 1.20 0.62 -14.18
CA VAL A 26 1.47 1.32 -15.45
C VAL A 26 2.97 1.56 -15.65
N LEU A 27 3.68 2.03 -14.61
CA LEU A 27 5.12 2.28 -14.68
C LEU A 27 5.92 0.98 -14.88
N THR A 28 5.49 -0.11 -14.26
CA THR A 28 6.10 -1.45 -14.42
C THR A 28 5.97 -1.94 -15.86
N ILE A 29 4.79 -1.81 -16.46
CA ILE A 29 4.54 -2.17 -17.86
C ILE A 29 5.38 -1.29 -18.80
N ALA A 30 5.39 0.03 -18.57
CA ALA A 30 6.18 0.96 -19.38
C ALA A 30 7.68 0.66 -19.30
N MET A 31 8.19 0.25 -18.13
CA MET A 31 9.57 -0.17 -17.95
C MET A 31 9.88 -1.46 -18.74
N ALA A 32 8.99 -2.45 -18.67
CA ALA A 32 9.14 -3.70 -19.42
C ALA A 32 9.21 -3.44 -20.93
N ILE A 33 8.30 -2.63 -21.48
CA ILE A 33 8.29 -2.27 -22.92
C ILE A 33 9.61 -1.58 -23.33
N LYS A 34 10.10 -0.63 -22.52
CA LYS A 34 11.37 0.07 -22.81
C LYS A 34 12.58 -0.87 -22.77
N TYR A 35 12.57 -1.84 -21.84
CA TYR A 35 13.60 -2.85 -21.76
C TYR A 35 13.66 -3.70 -23.03
N PHE A 36 12.53 -4.21 -23.52
CA PHE A 36 12.47 -4.99 -24.77
C PHE A 36 12.83 -4.17 -26.02
N LYS A 37 12.42 -2.89 -26.10
CA LYS A 37 12.62 -2.09 -27.32
C LYS A 37 14.02 -1.49 -27.45
N SER A 38 14.64 -1.07 -26.35
CA SER A 38 15.85 -0.23 -26.38
C SER A 38 17.01 -0.82 -25.59
N ASN A 39 16.82 -1.96 -24.91
CA ASN A 39 17.75 -2.55 -23.95
C ASN A 39 18.36 -1.54 -22.96
N SER A 40 17.67 -0.42 -22.75
CA SER A 40 18.12 0.72 -21.98
C SER A 40 17.37 0.71 -20.67
N ASN A 41 18.09 0.37 -19.62
CA ASN A 41 17.52 0.29 -18.29
C ASN A 41 17.55 1.66 -17.62
N ASN A 42 16.38 2.30 -17.51
CA ASN A 42 16.29 3.64 -16.92
C ASN A 42 16.33 3.57 -15.39
N LYS A 43 17.49 3.92 -14.82
CA LYS A 43 17.71 3.97 -13.37
C LYS A 43 16.64 4.79 -12.64
N LYS A 44 16.24 5.95 -13.19
CA LYS A 44 15.23 6.84 -12.57
C LYS A 44 13.86 6.18 -12.48
N LEU A 45 13.43 5.48 -13.54
CA LEU A 45 12.11 4.85 -13.59
C LEU A 45 12.00 3.70 -12.56
N ARG A 46 13.07 2.90 -12.45
CA ARG A 46 13.12 1.82 -11.47
C ARG A 46 13.11 2.35 -10.03
N GLU A 47 13.89 3.38 -9.72
CA GLU A 47 13.91 4.01 -8.40
C GLU A 47 12.55 4.63 -8.05
N LEU A 48 11.86 5.21 -9.03
CA LEU A 48 10.50 5.74 -8.86
C LEU A 48 9.50 4.65 -8.47
N ILE A 49 9.55 3.47 -9.09
CA ILE A 49 8.67 2.34 -8.75
C ILE A 49 8.85 1.93 -7.27
N LEU A 50 10.10 1.82 -6.82
CA LEU A 50 10.39 1.51 -5.42
C LEU A 50 9.90 2.61 -4.49
N PHE A 51 10.16 3.87 -4.83
CA PHE A 51 9.73 5.02 -4.03
C PHE A 51 8.21 5.07 -3.84
N LEU A 52 7.44 4.87 -4.92
CA LEU A 52 5.98 4.86 -4.87
C LEU A 52 5.44 3.69 -4.03
N GLY A 53 6.07 2.52 -4.12
CA GLY A 53 5.71 1.38 -3.27
C GLY A 53 5.98 1.67 -1.79
N SER A 54 7.13 2.24 -1.46
CA SER A 54 7.46 2.66 -0.09
C SER A 54 6.48 3.72 0.42
N LEU A 55 6.13 4.69 -0.40
CA LEU A 55 5.15 5.72 -0.06
C LEU A 55 3.78 5.11 0.27
N ALA A 56 3.33 4.13 -0.51
CA ALA A 56 2.07 3.43 -0.24
C ALA A 56 2.09 2.68 1.10
N PHE A 57 3.22 2.06 1.46
CA PHE A 57 3.37 1.40 2.76
C PHE A 57 3.34 2.41 3.92
N PHE A 58 4.09 3.51 3.82
CA PHE A 58 4.06 4.56 4.85
C PHE A 58 2.68 5.20 4.98
N TRP A 59 1.98 5.42 3.87
CA TRP A 59 0.59 5.91 3.88
C TRP A 59 -0.36 4.92 4.55
N GLY A 60 -0.18 3.62 4.30
CA GLY A 60 -0.95 2.55 4.95
C GLY A 60 -0.77 2.54 6.46
N ILE A 61 0.48 2.63 6.94
CA ILE A 61 0.80 2.74 8.37
C ILE A 61 0.16 4.00 8.96
N PHE A 62 0.27 5.14 8.28
CA PHE A 62 -0.34 6.38 8.76
C PHE A 62 -1.85 6.26 8.92
N GLY A 63 -2.55 5.70 7.93
CA GLY A 63 -3.99 5.42 8.02
C GLY A 63 -4.33 4.47 9.16
N GLN A 64 -3.51 3.44 9.41
CA GLN A 64 -3.71 2.53 10.53
C GLN A 64 -3.54 3.23 11.89
N ILE A 65 -2.53 4.10 12.03
CA ILE A 65 -2.32 4.87 13.27
C ILE A 65 -3.55 5.73 13.57
N ILE A 66 -4.05 6.48 12.59
CA ILE A 66 -5.24 7.33 12.78
C ILE A 66 -6.48 6.48 13.12
N GLY A 67 -6.67 5.35 12.43
CA GLY A 67 -7.79 4.44 12.70
C GLY A 67 -7.75 3.83 14.10
N LEU A 68 -6.56 3.41 14.55
CA LEU A 68 -6.37 2.86 15.89
C LEU A 68 -6.53 3.94 16.97
N LEU A 69 -6.00 5.15 16.77
CA LEU A 69 -6.19 6.25 17.71
C LEU A 69 -7.69 6.56 17.89
N GLY A 70 -8.44 6.66 16.80
CA GLY A 70 -9.90 6.86 16.86
C GLY A 70 -10.63 5.74 17.59
N ALA A 71 -10.22 4.48 17.35
CA ALA A 71 -10.78 3.33 18.07
C ALA A 71 -10.45 3.38 19.57
N MET A 72 -9.21 3.72 19.95
CA MET A 72 -8.80 3.85 21.35
C MET A 72 -9.53 4.98 22.07
N SER A 73 -9.72 6.15 21.45
CA SER A 73 -10.51 7.24 22.04
C SER A 73 -11.97 6.85 22.25
N ALA A 74 -12.56 6.07 21.34
CA ALA A 74 -13.90 5.54 21.52
C ALA A 74 -13.95 4.50 22.67
N ILE A 75 -12.88 3.72 22.86
CA ILE A 75 -12.77 2.76 23.95
C ILE A 75 -12.71 3.47 25.31
N GLU A 76 -11.90 4.52 25.40
CA GLU A 76 -11.74 5.34 26.61
C GLU A 76 -13.07 5.99 27.05
N ALA A 77 -13.91 6.42 26.11
CA ALA A 77 -15.18 7.09 26.41
C ALA A 77 -16.30 6.16 26.93
N VAL A 78 -16.26 4.87 26.61
CA VAL A 78 -17.36 3.91 26.88
C VAL A 78 -17.01 2.91 27.99
N GLY A 79 -15.72 2.65 28.24
CA GLY A 79 -15.28 1.73 29.29
C GLY A 79 -15.34 0.27 28.87
N GLU A 80 -16.39 -0.46 29.25
CA GLU A 80 -16.48 -1.91 28.99
C GLU A 80 -16.83 -2.23 27.54
N ILE A 81 -15.97 -3.03 26.89
CA ILE A 81 -16.12 -3.38 25.47
C ILE A 81 -15.83 -4.86 25.27
N SER A 82 -16.70 -5.51 24.51
CA SER A 82 -16.51 -6.93 24.19
C SER A 82 -15.20 -7.14 23.40
N PRO A 83 -14.40 -8.18 23.72
CA PRO A 83 -13.19 -8.53 22.95
C PRO A 83 -13.46 -8.75 21.46
N ARG A 84 -14.68 -9.19 21.11
CA ARG A 84 -15.13 -9.37 19.72
C ARG A 84 -15.18 -8.06 18.94
N LEU A 85 -15.62 -6.97 19.58
CA LEU A 85 -15.68 -5.65 18.94
C LEU A 85 -14.27 -5.11 18.70
N LEU A 86 -13.37 -5.26 19.68
CA LEU A 86 -11.96 -4.88 19.59
C LEU A 86 -11.27 -5.61 18.43
N ALA A 87 -11.44 -6.92 18.34
CA ALA A 87 -10.87 -7.72 17.25
C ALA A 87 -11.40 -7.27 15.88
N GLY A 88 -12.69 -6.89 15.81
CA GLY A 88 -13.29 -6.32 14.60
C GLY A 88 -12.63 -5.02 14.18
N GLY A 89 -12.55 -4.03 15.07
CA GLY A 89 -11.92 -2.74 14.78
C GLY A 89 -10.43 -2.86 14.41
N PHE A 90 -9.71 -3.73 15.11
CA PHE A 90 -8.30 -4.02 14.79
C PHE A 90 -8.14 -4.63 13.39
N LYS A 91 -8.98 -5.61 13.04
CA LYS A 91 -8.99 -6.20 11.69
C LYS A 91 -9.24 -5.15 10.62
N VAL A 92 -10.17 -4.22 10.86
CA VAL A 92 -10.46 -3.13 9.92
C VAL A 92 -9.23 -2.24 9.71
N SER A 93 -8.55 -1.86 10.79
CA SER A 93 -7.34 -1.03 10.72
C SER A 93 -6.18 -1.69 9.95
N MET A 94 -6.11 -3.02 9.92
CA MET A 94 -5.04 -3.74 9.24
C MET A 94 -5.21 -3.81 7.72
N TYR A 95 -6.40 -3.53 7.17
CA TYR A 95 -6.58 -3.52 5.73
C TYR A 95 -5.68 -2.48 5.06
N THR A 96 -5.64 -1.24 5.55
CA THR A 96 -4.84 -0.15 4.94
C THR A 96 -3.36 -0.51 4.84
N THR A 97 -2.78 -1.02 5.92
CA THR A 97 -1.37 -1.42 5.96
C THR A 97 -1.10 -2.64 5.11
N THR A 98 -2.01 -3.62 5.08
CA THR A 98 -1.84 -4.83 4.25
C THR A 98 -1.76 -4.47 2.77
N TYR A 99 -2.63 -3.60 2.28
CA TYR A 99 -2.62 -3.18 0.87
C TYR A 99 -1.39 -2.32 0.51
N GLY A 100 -0.96 -1.43 1.42
CA GLY A 100 0.26 -0.64 1.24
C GLY A 100 1.53 -1.52 1.25
N PHE A 101 1.59 -2.49 2.17
CA PHE A 101 2.70 -3.42 2.28
C PHE A 101 2.80 -4.36 1.08
N ALA A 102 1.65 -4.87 0.60
CA ALA A 102 1.60 -5.68 -0.60
C ALA A 102 2.15 -4.93 -1.82
N LEU A 103 1.80 -3.64 -1.99
CA LEU A 103 2.35 -2.82 -3.07
C LEU A 103 3.86 -2.64 -2.93
N PHE A 104 4.34 -2.39 -1.71
CA PHE A 104 5.78 -2.27 -1.44
C PHE A 104 6.55 -3.54 -1.82
N ILE A 105 6.05 -4.72 -1.47
CA ILE A 105 6.67 -6.00 -1.86
C ILE A 105 6.75 -6.11 -3.39
N VAL A 106 5.66 -5.82 -4.10
CA VAL A 106 5.64 -5.86 -5.56
C VAL A 106 6.66 -4.88 -6.16
N SER A 107 6.63 -3.62 -5.73
CA SER A 107 7.58 -2.59 -6.17
C SER A 107 9.03 -2.98 -5.88
N PHE A 108 9.30 -3.59 -4.72
CA PHE A 108 10.63 -4.05 -4.34
C PHE A 108 11.14 -5.17 -5.25
N ILE A 109 10.29 -6.16 -5.57
CA ILE A 109 10.63 -7.26 -6.48
C ILE A 109 10.91 -6.71 -7.88
N VAL A 110 10.03 -5.85 -8.40
CA VAL A 110 10.20 -5.21 -9.72
C VAL A 110 11.51 -4.42 -9.77
N TRP A 111 11.78 -3.61 -8.74
CA TRP A 111 13.03 -2.88 -8.62
C TRP A 111 14.24 -3.83 -8.56
N PHE A 112 14.18 -4.90 -7.78
CA PHE A 112 15.30 -5.82 -7.62
C PHE A 112 15.67 -6.52 -8.94
N ILE A 113 14.66 -7.04 -9.65
CA ILE A 113 14.83 -7.69 -10.96
C ILE A 113 15.37 -6.68 -11.97
N ALA A 114 14.73 -5.51 -12.08
CA ALA A 114 15.19 -4.49 -13.00
C ALA A 114 16.60 -4.00 -12.64
N ARG A 115 17.03 -4.01 -11.38
CA ARG A 115 18.42 -3.65 -11.01
C ARG A 115 19.43 -4.70 -11.46
N ARG A 116 19.07 -5.98 -11.42
CA ARG A 116 19.91 -7.09 -11.90
C ARG A 116 20.09 -7.06 -13.42
N LEU A 117 19.05 -6.74 -14.18
CA LEU A 117 19.07 -6.69 -15.65
C LEU A 117 19.83 -5.49 -16.25
N GLY A 118 20.22 -4.50 -15.43
CA GLY A 118 20.96 -3.31 -15.87
C GLY A 118 22.43 -3.31 -15.52
N ARG A 119 22.96 -4.45 -15.05
CA ARG A 119 24.38 -4.72 -14.93
C ARG A 119 24.78 -5.61 -16.09
#